data_AF-A0A2N8M791-F1
#
_entry.id   AF-A0A2N8M791-F1
#
_cell.length_a   1.000
_cell.length_b   1.000
_cell.length_c   1.000
_cell.angle_alpha   90.00
_cell.angle_beta   90.00
_cell.angle_gamma   90.00
#
_symmetry.space_group_name_H-M   'P 1'
#
loop_
_entity.id
_entity.type
_entity.pdbx_description
1 polymer ?
#
loop_
_entity_poly.entity_id
_entity_poly.type
_entity_poly.pdbx_seq_one_letter_code
_entity_poly.pdbx_strand_id
1 'polypeptide(L)' 'MSKKLDVQGILTEARSDIECIVMAARQLPPDEGGPIAAMADAVGKKIEKALRQLGAEVAASHGAEEA' A
#
# COMPACT_ATOMS: atom_id res chain seq x y z
N MET A 1 3.75 -25.87 -1.26
CA MET A 1 2.59 -24.97 -1.31
C MET A 1 3.08 -23.60 -1.73
N SER A 2 2.88 -23.23 -3.00
CA SER A 2 3.13 -21.86 -3.44
C SER A 2 2.12 -20.98 -2.71
N LYS A 3 2.57 -20.19 -1.72
CA LYS A 3 1.72 -19.18 -1.08
C LYS A 3 1.46 -18.12 -2.14
N LYS A 4 0.34 -18.24 -2.86
CA LYS A 4 -0.13 -17.17 -3.75
C LYS A 4 -0.16 -15.88 -2.93
N LEU A 5 0.64 -14.91 -3.32
CA LEU A 5 0.72 -13.62 -2.65
C LEU A 5 -0.63 -12.91 -2.84
N ASP A 6 -1.37 -12.69 -1.75
CA ASP A 6 -2.62 -11.94 -1.79
C ASP A 6 -2.35 -10.43 -1.81
N VAL A 7 -2.03 -9.94 -3.01
CA VAL A 7 -1.72 -8.53 -3.24
C VAL A 7 -2.91 -7.62 -2.88
N GLN A 8 -4.16 -8.10 -3.06
CA GLN A 8 -5.36 -7.32 -2.73
C GLN A 8 -5.58 -7.22 -1.21
N GLY A 9 -5.38 -8.31 -0.49
CA GLY A 9 -5.38 -8.31 0.98
C GLY A 9 -4.33 -7.35 1.54
N ILE A 10 -3.08 -7.46 1.08
CA ILE A 10 -1.97 -6.59 1.52
C ILE A 10 -2.25 -5.12 1.20
N LEU A 11 -2.79 -4.80 0.01
CA LEU A 11 -3.18 -3.44 -0.36
C LEU A 11 -4.26 -2.87 0.57
N THR A 12 -5.21 -3.71 0.98
CA THR A 12 -6.31 -3.31 1.86
C THR A 12 -5.79 -3.01 3.27
N GLU A 13 -4.95 -3.88 3.82
CA GLU A 13 -4.31 -3.69 5.12
C GLU A 13 -3.43 -2.43 5.14
N ALA A 14 -2.57 -2.26 4.13
CA ALA A 14 -1.71 -1.09 4.03
C ALA A 14 -2.51 0.22 4.02
N ARG A 15 -3.60 0.29 3.23
CA ARG A 15 -4.48 1.46 3.19
C ARG A 15 -5.10 1.77 4.55
N SER A 16 -5.59 0.75 5.25
CA SER A 16 -6.17 0.89 6.58
C SER A 16 -5.14 1.46 7.58
N ASP A 17 -3.92 0.95 7.57
CA ASP A 17 -2.85 1.43 8.46
C ASP A 17 -2.46 2.88 8.17
N ILE A 18 -2.33 3.24 6.88
CA ILE A 18 -2.02 4.60 6.46
C ILE A 18 -3.14 5.57 6.87
N GLU A 19 -4.39 5.17 6.70
CA GLU A 19 -5.54 5.97 7.10
C GLU A 19 -5.57 6.19 8.62
N CYS A 20 -5.31 5.15 9.41
CA CYS A 20 -5.13 5.26 10.86
C CYS A 20 -4.03 6.27 11.24
N ILE A 21 -2.87 6.23 10.58
CA ILE A 21 -1.78 7.18 10.83
C ILE A 21 -2.21 8.61 10.48
N VAL A 22 -2.87 8.81 9.33
CA VAL A 22 -3.36 10.13 8.91
C VAL A 22 -4.40 10.67 9.90
N MET A 23 -5.31 9.82 10.37
CA MET A 23 -6.31 10.20 11.38
C MET A 23 -5.68 10.59 12.71
N ALA A 24 -4.67 9.83 13.16
CA ALA A 24 -3.92 10.13 14.38
C ALA A 24 -3.13 11.45 14.24
N ALA A 25 -2.46 11.65 13.10
CA ALA A 25 -1.71 12.88 12.82
C ALA A 25 -2.61 14.12 12.83
N ARG A 26 -3.87 14.01 12.38
CA ARG A 26 -4.85 15.10 12.42
C ARG A 26 -5.31 15.47 13.84
N GLN A 27 -5.04 14.65 14.85
CA GLN A 27 -5.30 14.99 16.26
C GLN A 27 -4.20 15.89 16.87
N LEU A 28 -3.07 16.07 16.17
CA LEU A 28 -1.96 16.92 16.59
C LEU A 28 -2.13 18.35 16.07
N PRO A 29 -1.41 19.33 16.65
CA PRO A 29 -1.29 20.66 16.08
C PRO A 29 -0.88 20.61 14.58
N PRO A 30 -1.39 21.52 13.71
CA PRO A 30 -1.16 21.43 12.27
C PRO A 30 0.31 21.43 11.82
N ASP A 31 1.17 22.11 12.57
CA ASP A 31 2.62 22.20 12.35
C ASP A 31 3.37 20.90 12.67
N GLU A 32 2.82 20.07 13.55
CA GLU A 32 3.35 18.75 13.89
C GLU A 32 2.68 17.64 13.07
N GLY A 33 1.34 17.66 13.00
CA GLY A 33 0.52 16.65 12.35
C GLY A 33 0.49 16.73 10.83
N GLY A 34 0.58 17.94 10.27
CA GLY A 34 0.58 18.18 8.82
C GLY A 34 1.69 17.41 8.09
N PRO A 35 2.96 17.55 8.52
CA PRO A 35 4.07 16.79 7.94
C PRO A 35 3.92 15.27 8.06
N ILE A 36 3.41 14.77 9.19
CA ILE A 36 3.20 13.33 9.41
C ILE A 36 2.12 12.79 8.46
N ALA A 37 0.97 13.47 8.37
CA ALA A 37 -0.10 13.08 7.47
C ALA A 37 0.34 13.11 5.99
N ALA A 38 1.09 14.15 5.59
CA ALA A 38 1.63 14.26 4.24
C ALA A 38 2.64 13.14 3.92
N MET A 39 3.51 12.79 4.88
CA MET A 39 4.46 11.69 4.70
C MET A 39 3.74 10.34 4.62
N ALA A 40 2.76 10.08 5.50
CA ALA A 40 1.98 8.84 5.48
C ALA A 40 1.26 8.64 4.15
N ASP A 41 0.62 9.69 3.61
CA ASP A 41 -0.02 9.66 2.29
C ASP A 41 1.00 9.41 1.15
N ALA A 42 2.16 10.08 1.20
CA ALA A 42 3.22 9.90 0.21
C ALA A 42 3.81 8.48 0.21
N VAL A 43 4.06 7.91 1.39
CA VAL A 43 4.50 6.52 1.55
C VAL A 43 3.42 5.57 1.07
N GLY A 44 2.17 5.83 1.40
CA GLY A 44 1.04 5.03 0.97
C GLY A 44 0.91 4.89 -0.53
N LYS A 45 0.99 6.00 -1.25
CA LYS A 45 1.00 6.01 -2.72
C LYS A 45 2.14 5.19 -3.31
N LYS A 46 3.33 5.20 -2.69
CA LYS A 46 4.48 4.39 -3.13
C LYS A 46 4.24 2.90 -2.92
N ILE A 47 3.71 2.51 -1.75
CA ILE A 47 3.36 1.11 -1.45
C ILE A 47 2.29 0.61 -2.41
N GLU A 48 1.23 1.38 -2.63
CA GLU A 48 0.17 1.01 -3.58
C GLU A 48 0.72 0.79 -4.99
N LYS A 49 1.61 1.68 -5.45
CA LYS A 49 2.24 1.55 -6.76
C LYS A 49 3.08 0.27 -6.85
N ALA A 50 3.92 0.01 -5.86
CA ALA A 50 4.79 -1.17 -5.83
C ALA A 50 3.98 -2.48 -5.81
N LEU A 51 2.91 -2.53 -5.01
CA LEU A 51 2.05 -3.71 -4.93
C LEU A 51 1.27 -3.95 -6.22
N ARG A 52 0.80 -2.89 -6.90
CA ARG A 52 0.17 -3.03 -8.22
C ARG A 52 1.16 -3.54 -9.28
N GLN A 53 2.39 -3.05 -9.27
CA GLN A 53 3.45 -3.53 -10.17
C GLN A 53 3.74 -5.01 -9.92
N LEU A 54 3.91 -5.40 -8.66
CA LEU A 54 4.12 -6.78 -8.26
C LEU A 54 2.95 -7.68 -8.68
N GLY A 55 1.71 -7.23 -8.48
CA GLY A 55 0.52 -7.97 -8.93
C GLY A 55 0.47 -8.16 -10.44
N ALA A 56 0.88 -7.16 -11.22
CA ALA A 56 0.97 -7.26 -12.67
C ALA A 56 2.08 -8.22 -13.13
N GLU A 57 3.26 -8.17 -12.49
CA GLU A 57 4.38 -9.09 -12.76
C GLU A 57 4.00 -10.54 -12.44
N VAL A 58 3.34 -10.78 -11.31
CA VAL A 58 2.84 -12.11 -10.93
C VAL A 58 1.77 -12.59 -11.93
N ALA A 59 0.86 -11.73 -12.38
CA ALA A 59 -0.13 -12.12 -13.38
C ALA A 59 0.54 -12.46 -14.74
N ALA A 60 1.53 -11.67 -15.16
CA ALA A 60 2.30 -11.91 -16.38
C ALA A 60 3.14 -13.20 -16.30
N SER A 61 3.73 -13.51 -15.14
CA SER A 61 4.53 -14.73 -14.96
C SER A 61 3.69 -16.00 -15.04
N HIS A 62 2.44 -15.96 -14.56
CA HIS A 62 1.53 -17.11 -14.65
C HIS A 62 0.86 -17.24 -16.03
N GLY A 63 0.63 -16.13 -16.75
CA GLY A 63 0.11 -16.16 -18.12
C GLY A 63 1.12 -16.66 -19.16
N ALA A 64 2.42 -16.60 -18.86
CA ALA A 64 3.49 -17.12 -19.71
C ALA A 64 3.72 -18.64 -19.54
N GLU A 65 3.20 -19.25 -18.47
CA GLU A 65 3.40 -20.68 -18.16
C GLU A 65 2.31 -21.57 -18.79
N GLU A 66 1.28 -20.99 -19.41
CA GLU A 66 0.16 -21.70 -20.07
C GLU A 66 0.17 -21.62 -21.62
N ALA A 67 1.25 -21.10 -22.24
CA ALA A 67 1.38 -20.96 -23.70
C ALA A 67 2.35 -21.97 -24.34
#